data_AF-A0AAN8B6A6-F1
#
_entry.id   AF-A0AAN8B6A6-F1
#
_cell.length_a   1.000
_cell.length_b   1.000
_cell.length_c   1.000
_cell.angle_alpha   90.00
_cell.angle_beta   90.00
_cell.angle_gamma   90.00
#
_symmetry.space_group_name_H-M   'P 1'
#
loop_
_entity.id
_entity.type
_entity.pdbx_description
1 polymer ?
#
loop_
_entity_poly.entity_id
_entity_poly.type
_entity_poly.pdbx_seq_one_letter_code
_entity_poly.pdbx_strand_id
1 'polypeptide(L)'
;MTYHKKLQLEDNHNIRLSYCTEGDPGEYCWSTQLKCNIGESFVQAYVVLPVDVSVAGHEMLEVRATVPSATPLLRHNSPTTIADDCGLQYDVAPQFSTENTGNSFCIQVVYPVVSPVDSPVVSPVDFLKCPPFLVTFWERKSNRINQGGDG
;
A
#
# COMPACT_ATOMS: atom_id res chain seq x y z
N MET A 1 -10.10 13.40 -10.91
CA MET A 1 -9.32 13.03 -12.11
C MET A 1 -9.11 11.51 -12.04
N THR A 2 -9.50 10.72 -13.04
CA THR A 2 -9.59 9.24 -12.95
C THR A 2 -8.31 8.53 -13.40
N TYR A 3 -8.06 7.31 -12.90
CA TYR A 3 -6.90 6.47 -13.27
C TYR A 3 -6.77 6.26 -14.79
N HIS A 4 -7.90 6.11 -15.49
CA HIS A 4 -7.95 5.98 -16.95
C HIS A 4 -7.45 7.23 -17.69
N LYS A 5 -7.68 8.43 -17.15
CA LYS A 5 -7.15 9.68 -17.72
C LYS A 5 -5.64 9.81 -17.49
N LYS A 6 -5.09 9.25 -16.42
CA LYS A 6 -3.64 9.24 -16.16
C LYS A 6 -2.88 8.29 -17.09
N LEU A 7 -3.46 7.12 -17.38
CA LEU A 7 -2.91 6.19 -18.37
C LEU A 7 -2.83 6.79 -19.79
N GLN A 8 -3.78 7.65 -20.16
CA GLN A 8 -3.80 8.32 -21.47
C GLN A 8 -2.87 9.53 -21.58
N LEU A 9 -2.32 10.04 -20.46
CA LEU A 9 -1.57 11.31 -20.42
C LEU A 9 -0.04 11.16 -20.47
N GLU A 10 0.51 9.95 -20.65
CA GLU A 10 1.96 9.72 -20.45
C GLU A 10 2.44 10.31 -19.10
N ASP A 11 1.57 10.20 -18.09
CA ASP A 11 1.81 10.78 -16.77
C ASP A 11 2.99 10.03 -16.15
N ASN A 12 4.13 10.72 -16.04
CA ASN A 12 5.47 10.25 -15.61
C ASN A 12 5.55 9.56 -14.23
N HIS A 13 4.42 9.20 -13.63
CA HIS A 13 4.33 8.46 -12.38
C HIS A 13 4.45 6.97 -12.68
N ASN A 14 5.62 6.39 -12.44
CA ASN A 14 5.84 4.96 -12.59
C ASN A 14 5.20 4.25 -11.38
N ILE A 15 3.88 4.02 -11.41
CA ILE A 15 3.15 3.28 -10.37
C ILE A 15 3.45 1.80 -10.52
N ARG A 16 3.76 1.11 -9.42
CA ARG A 16 4.00 -0.34 -9.41
C ARG A 16 3.17 -1.04 -8.36
N LEU A 17 2.66 -2.20 -8.74
CA LEU A 17 1.86 -3.07 -7.90
C LEU A 17 2.67 -4.32 -7.57
N SER A 18 2.75 -4.66 -6.28
CA SER A 18 3.44 -5.84 -5.78
C SER A 18 2.49 -6.67 -4.92
N TYR A 19 2.34 -7.94 -5.28
CA TYR A 19 1.60 -8.91 -4.47
C TYR A 19 2.38 -9.27 -3.21
N CYS A 20 1.67 -9.57 -2.14
CA CYS A 20 2.26 -10.07 -0.92
C CYS A 20 2.76 -11.51 -1.10
N THR A 21 3.78 -11.87 -0.31
CA THR A 21 4.09 -13.27 0.00
C THR A 21 3.44 -13.66 1.32
N GLU A 22 3.07 -14.92 1.45
CA GLU A 22 2.54 -15.45 2.71
C GLU A 22 3.64 -15.43 3.80
N GLY A 23 3.32 -14.83 4.94
CA GLY A 23 4.11 -14.91 6.18
C GLY A 23 3.48 -15.91 7.15
N ASP A 24 3.40 -15.54 8.42
CA ASP A 24 2.55 -16.26 9.39
C ASP A 24 1.05 -16.19 9.01
N PRO A 25 0.16 -17.02 9.59
CA PRO A 25 -1.27 -16.98 9.28
C PRO A 25 -1.89 -15.58 9.50
N GLY A 26 -2.45 -15.01 8.43
CA GLY A 26 -3.02 -13.66 8.42
C GLY A 26 -1.99 -12.53 8.28
N GLU A 27 -0.72 -12.88 8.05
CA GLU A 27 0.37 -11.97 7.77
C GLU A 27 0.68 -11.89 6.27
N TYR A 28 0.87 -10.66 5.79
CA TYR A 28 1.15 -10.36 4.39
C TYR A 28 2.45 -9.58 4.30
N CYS A 29 3.43 -10.14 3.59
CA CYS A 29 4.78 -9.60 3.53
C CYS A 29 5.17 -9.10 2.15
N TRP A 30 6.01 -8.07 2.11
CA TRP A 30 6.68 -7.58 0.91
C TRP A 30 8.16 -7.39 1.21
N SER A 31 9.01 -7.51 0.18
CA SER A 31 10.41 -7.13 0.33
C SER A 31 10.55 -5.60 0.38
N THR A 32 11.32 -5.09 1.32
CA THR A 32 11.72 -3.67 1.39
C THR A 32 12.75 -3.31 0.33
N GLN A 33 13.36 -4.29 -0.33
CA GLN A 33 14.32 -4.10 -1.41
C GLN A 33 13.59 -3.74 -2.71
N LEU A 34 13.24 -2.47 -2.83
CA LEU A 34 12.61 -1.96 -4.03
C LEU A 34 13.59 -1.96 -5.21
N LYS A 35 13.18 -2.55 -6.33
CA LYS A 35 13.96 -2.55 -7.57
C LYS A 35 13.90 -1.17 -8.24
N CYS A 36 14.88 -0.31 -7.96
CA CYS A 36 14.99 1.00 -8.61
C CYS A 36 15.46 0.86 -10.06
N ASN A 37 14.81 1.52 -11.03
CA ASN A 37 15.42 1.68 -12.36
C ASN A 37 16.32 2.92 -12.37
N ILE A 38 17.28 2.93 -13.30
CA ILE A 38 18.18 4.07 -13.50
C ILE A 38 17.35 5.33 -13.83
N GLY A 39 17.56 6.38 -13.04
CA GLY A 39 16.91 7.69 -13.21
C GLY A 39 15.56 7.85 -12.50
N GLU A 40 15.11 6.85 -11.75
CA GLU A 40 13.92 6.93 -10.91
C GLU A 40 14.27 7.08 -9.43
N SER A 41 13.40 7.77 -8.69
CA SER A 41 13.43 7.86 -7.23
C SER A 41 12.11 7.39 -6.64
N PHE A 42 12.19 6.59 -5.58
CA PHE A 42 11.04 6.20 -4.77
C PHE A 42 10.45 7.43 -4.07
N VAL A 43 9.13 7.59 -4.12
CA VAL A 43 8.41 8.74 -3.54
C VAL A 43 7.48 8.28 -2.43
N GLN A 44 6.64 7.29 -2.70
CA GLN A 44 5.61 6.89 -1.75
C GLN A 44 5.25 5.41 -1.90
N ALA A 45 4.78 4.80 -0.82
CA ALA A 45 4.24 3.46 -0.82
C ALA A 45 2.97 3.38 0.02
N TYR A 46 2.01 2.62 -0.48
CA TYR A 46 0.77 2.34 0.22
C TYR A 46 0.50 0.84 0.21
N VAL A 47 0.10 0.31 1.37
CA VAL A 47 -0.61 -0.97 1.37
C VAL A 47 -2.08 -0.69 1.14
N VAL A 48 -2.67 -1.39 0.17
CA VAL A 48 -4.10 -1.35 -0.11
C VAL A 48 -4.73 -2.64 0.41
N LEU A 49 -5.75 -2.49 1.23
CA LEU A 49 -6.60 -3.55 1.76
C LEU A 49 -7.95 -3.52 1.02
N PRO A 50 -8.19 -4.43 0.07
CA PRO A 50 -9.45 -4.48 -0.68
C PRO A 50 -10.56 -5.05 0.20
N VAL A 51 -11.21 -4.17 0.97
CA VAL A 51 -12.28 -4.56 1.88
C VAL A 51 -13.60 -4.76 1.15
N ASP A 52 -14.36 -5.75 1.59
CA ASP A 52 -15.74 -5.92 1.19
C ASP A 52 -16.64 -5.01 2.03
N VAL A 53 -16.98 -3.86 1.45
CA VAL A 53 -17.88 -2.86 2.04
C VAL A 53 -19.29 -3.39 2.32
N SER A 54 -19.67 -4.54 1.73
CA SER A 54 -20.95 -5.18 2.05
C SER A 54 -20.94 -5.89 3.40
N VAL A 55 -19.75 -6.13 3.98
CA VAL A 55 -19.60 -6.76 5.29
C VAL A 55 -19.62 -5.67 6.38
N ALA A 56 -20.52 -5.84 7.36
CA ALA A 56 -20.62 -4.94 8.51
C ALA A 56 -19.35 -5.01 9.37
N GLY A 57 -18.85 -3.85 9.82
CA GLY A 57 -17.66 -3.78 10.67
C GLY A 57 -16.32 -3.72 9.93
N HIS A 58 -16.30 -3.65 8.59
CA HIS A 58 -15.07 -3.43 7.81
C HIS A 58 -14.30 -2.16 8.24
N GLU A 59 -15.01 -1.18 8.79
CA GLU A 59 -14.43 0.07 9.29
C GLU A 59 -13.55 -0.14 10.53
N MET A 60 -13.83 -1.19 11.31
CA MET A 60 -13.14 -1.53 12.55
C MET A 60 -11.84 -2.30 12.33
N LEU A 61 -11.50 -2.63 11.08
CA LEU A 61 -10.25 -3.35 10.77
C LEU A 61 -9.03 -2.51 11.17
N GLU A 62 -8.22 -3.08 12.05
CA GLU A 62 -6.92 -2.55 12.42
C GLU A 62 -5.83 -3.27 11.61
N VAL A 63 -4.83 -2.51 11.19
CA VAL A 63 -3.66 -3.08 10.51
C VAL A 63 -2.44 -2.74 11.33
N ARG A 64 -1.61 -3.75 11.61
CA ARG A 64 -0.33 -3.56 12.28
C ARG A 64 0.80 -4.02 11.38
N ALA A 65 1.88 -3.27 11.34
CA ALA A 65 3.17 -3.81 10.93
C ALA A 65 3.60 -4.84 11.97
N THR A 66 4.10 -5.97 11.52
CA THR A 66 4.69 -7.03 12.36
C THR A 66 6.20 -7.07 12.21
N VAL A 67 6.69 -6.72 11.02
CA VAL A 67 8.12 -6.59 10.69
C VAL A 67 8.33 -5.23 10.02
N PRO A 68 9.36 -4.45 10.42
CA PRO A 68 10.44 -4.76 11.38
C PRO A 68 10.06 -4.60 12.85
N SER A 69 8.97 -3.90 13.15
CA SER A 69 8.48 -3.67 14.51
C SER A 69 6.96 -3.77 14.57
N ALA A 70 6.44 -4.29 15.69
CA ALA A 70 5.02 -4.33 15.96
C ALA A 70 4.48 -2.90 16.16
N THR A 71 3.85 -2.32 15.14
CA THR A 71 3.37 -0.94 15.19
C THR A 71 2.06 -0.80 14.42
N PRO A 72 1.03 -0.14 14.98
CA PRO A 72 -0.22 0.11 14.26
C PRO A 72 0.04 1.00 13.04
N LEU A 73 -0.56 0.65 11.90
CA LEU A 73 -0.56 1.47 10.70
C LEU A 73 -1.77 2.39 10.71
N LEU A 74 -1.52 3.67 10.42
CA LEU A 74 -2.57 4.66 10.32
C LEU A 74 -3.19 4.62 8.93
N ARG A 75 -4.52 4.58 8.89
CA ARG A 75 -5.27 4.69 7.63
C ARG A 75 -4.99 6.05 7.00
N HIS A 76 -4.60 6.03 5.74
CA HIS A 76 -4.43 7.21 4.93
C HIS A 76 -5.80 7.67 4.43
N ASN A 77 -6.24 8.84 4.88
CA ASN A 77 -7.55 9.41 4.54
C ASN A 77 -7.46 10.59 3.56
N SER A 78 -6.26 10.93 3.09
CA SER A 78 -6.11 12.01 2.11
C SER A 78 -6.30 11.48 0.69
N PRO A 79 -6.77 12.31 -0.26
CA PRO A 79 -6.93 11.89 -1.64
C PRO A 79 -5.60 11.41 -2.23
N THR A 80 -5.56 10.16 -2.69
CA THR A 80 -4.41 9.62 -3.42
C THR A 80 -4.76 9.45 -4.89
N THR A 81 -3.80 8.93 -5.65
CA THR A 81 -4.03 8.57 -7.05
C THR A 81 -4.69 7.18 -7.19
N ILE A 82 -4.73 6.40 -6.10
CA ILE A 82 -5.43 5.12 -5.99
C ILE A 82 -6.91 5.44 -5.79
N ALA A 83 -7.77 4.80 -6.56
CA ALA A 83 -9.20 5.06 -6.46
C ALA A 83 -9.74 4.55 -5.10
N ASP A 84 -10.63 5.33 -4.46
CA ASP A 84 -11.15 5.03 -3.13
C ASP A 84 -11.93 3.69 -3.10
N ASP A 85 -12.47 3.25 -4.23
CA ASP A 85 -13.17 1.96 -4.38
C ASP A 85 -12.23 0.74 -4.37
N CYS A 86 -10.91 0.94 -4.47
CA CYS A 86 -9.93 -0.14 -4.40
C CYS A 86 -9.73 -0.68 -2.97
N GLY A 87 -10.15 0.06 -1.95
CA GLY A 87 -10.09 -0.36 -0.55
C GLY A 87 -9.37 0.62 0.38
N LEU A 88 -9.11 0.17 1.60
CA LEU A 88 -8.45 0.97 2.64
C LEU A 88 -6.96 1.13 2.32
N GLN A 89 -6.43 2.32 2.52
CA GLN A 89 -5.03 2.66 2.18
C GLN A 89 -4.24 2.96 3.45
N TYR A 90 -3.01 2.47 3.54
CA TYR A 90 -2.11 2.69 4.67
C TYR A 90 -0.77 3.17 4.13
N ASP A 91 -0.32 4.36 4.55
CA ASP A 91 0.99 4.89 4.12
C ASP A 91 2.10 4.11 4.83
N VAL A 92 2.94 3.48 4.03
CA VAL A 92 4.06 2.66 4.48
C VAL A 92 5.39 3.14 3.91
N ALA A 93 5.42 4.31 3.25
CA ALA A 93 6.64 4.85 2.65
C ALA A 93 7.85 4.91 3.60
N PRO A 94 7.70 5.25 4.91
CA PRO A 94 8.82 5.23 5.85
C PRO A 94 9.48 3.85 5.98
N GLN A 95 8.71 2.78 5.78
CA GLN A 95 9.19 1.40 5.94
C GLN A 95 10.12 0.95 4.80
N PHE A 96 10.07 1.63 3.66
CA PHE A 96 10.89 1.37 2.47
C PHE A 96 12.02 2.39 2.29
N SER A 97 12.19 3.28 3.26
CA SER A 97 13.27 4.27 3.26
C SER A 97 14.59 3.63 3.70
N THR A 98 15.71 4.16 3.21
CA THR A 98 17.06 3.59 3.38
C THR A 98 17.55 3.44 4.83
N GLU A 99 16.87 4.05 5.79
CA GLU A 99 17.17 3.90 7.22
C GLU A 99 16.62 2.60 7.81
N ASN A 100 15.72 1.90 7.11
CA ASN A 100 15.17 0.64 7.58
C ASN A 100 16.07 -0.53 7.19
N THR A 101 16.65 -1.22 8.17
CA THR A 101 17.61 -2.33 7.97
C THR A 101 16.94 -3.70 7.74
N GLY A 102 15.61 -3.77 7.82
CA GLY A 102 14.86 -4.99 7.51
C GLY A 102 14.78 -5.27 6.02
N ASN A 103 14.87 -6.54 5.60
CA ASN A 103 14.70 -6.97 4.19
C ASN A 103 13.24 -7.21 3.78
N SER A 104 12.35 -7.20 4.78
CA SER A 104 10.93 -7.49 4.63
C SER A 104 10.10 -6.52 5.47
N PHE A 105 8.93 -6.17 4.94
CA PHE A 105 7.90 -5.43 5.62
C PHE A 105 6.65 -6.30 5.62
N CYS A 106 6.13 -6.61 6.80
CA CYS A 106 4.98 -7.49 6.96
C CYS A 106 3.89 -6.76 7.73
N ILE A 107 2.65 -7.01 7.33
CA ILE A 107 1.48 -6.54 8.05
C ILE A 107 0.62 -7.69 8.49
N GLN A 108 -0.14 -7.46 9.55
CA GLN A 108 -1.21 -8.33 9.96
C GLN A 108 -2.50 -7.53 10.07
N VAL A 109 -3.56 -8.10 9.52
CA VAL A 109 -4.91 -7.55 9.61
C VAL A 109 -5.55 -8.12 10.86
N VAL A 110 -5.92 -7.24 11.79
CA VAL A 110 -6.43 -7.61 13.12
C VAL A 110 -7.84 -7.05 13.27
N TYR A 111 -8.72 -7.85 13.85
CA TYR A 111 -10.04 -7.38 14.28
C TYR A 111 -9.98 -7.02 15.77
N PRO A 112 -10.48 -5.83 16.19
CA PRO A 112 -10.68 -5.56 17.60
C PRO A 112 -11.76 -6.52 18.10
N VAL A 113 -11.37 -7.53 18.88
CA VAL A 113 -12.31 -8.48 19.48
C VAL A 113 -13.21 -7.71 20.46
N VAL A 114 -14.28 -7.14 19.94
CA VAL A 114 -15.44 -6.74 20.75
C VAL A 114 -16.15 -8.03 21.10
N SER A 115 -15.80 -8.61 22.25
CA SER A 115 -16.57 -9.69 22.84
C SER A 115 -18.04 -9.27 22.90
N PRO A 116 -18.93 -10.07 22.30
CA PRO A 116 -19.83 -10.81 23.17
C PRO A 116 -19.70 -12.31 22.89
N VAL A 117 -19.75 -13.06 23.98
CA VAL A 117 -20.12 -14.48 24.02
C VAL A 117 -21.23 -14.69 22.96
N ASP A 118 -21.01 -15.57 21.98
CA ASP A 118 -21.92 -15.90 20.85
C ASP A 118 -21.82 -15.10 19.54
N SER A 119 -20.64 -14.62 19.12
CA SER A 119 -20.41 -14.25 17.71
C SER A 119 -19.52 -15.27 17.00
N PRO A 120 -19.83 -15.66 15.74
CA PRO A 120 -18.99 -16.58 14.98
C PRO A 120 -17.59 -15.97 14.85
N VAL A 121 -16.55 -16.80 14.96
CA VAL A 121 -15.15 -16.42 14.76
C VAL A 121 -15.00 -16.02 13.29
N VAL A 122 -15.29 -14.76 12.96
CA VAL A 122 -15.10 -14.23 11.61
C VAL A 122 -13.60 -14.10 11.39
N SER A 123 -13.08 -14.79 10.38
CA SER A 123 -11.66 -14.70 10.05
C SER A 123 -11.39 -13.36 9.36
N PRO A 124 -10.23 -12.71 9.57
CA PRO A 124 -9.88 -11.47 8.86
C PRO A 124 -9.97 -11.58 7.33
N VAL A 125 -9.80 -12.80 6.82
CA VAL A 125 -9.90 -13.18 5.41
C VAL A 125 -11.30 -12.98 4.86
N ASP A 126 -12.35 -13.10 5.68
CA ASP A 126 -13.75 -13.00 5.24
C ASP A 126 -14.16 -11.56 4.87
N PHE A 127 -13.36 -10.57 5.27
CA PHE A 127 -13.60 -9.15 4.96
C PHE A 127 -12.83 -8.67 3.72
N LEU A 128 -11.90 -9.47 3.20
CA LEU A 128 -11.05 -9.08 2.09
C LEU A 128 -11.54 -9.72 0.79
N LYS A 129 -11.78 -8.90 -0.24
CA LYS A 129 -12.12 -9.40 -1.58
C LYS A 129 -10.96 -10.17 -2.21
N CYS A 130 -9.74 -9.79 -1.86
CA CYS A 130 -8.50 -10.40 -2.31
C CYS A 130 -7.35 -10.07 -1.34
N PRO A 131 -6.20 -10.76 -1.44
CA PRO A 131 -5.04 -10.46 -0.62
C PRO A 131 -4.60 -8.99 -0.75
N PRO A 132 -4.12 -8.36 0.33
CA PRO A 132 -3.55 -7.02 0.28
C PRO A 132 -2.42 -6.91 -0.76
N PHE A 133 -2.27 -5.73 -1.33
CA PHE A 133 -1.19 -5.44 -2.28
C PHE A 133 -0.50 -4.13 -1.97
N LEU A 134 0.78 -4.05 -2.34
CA LEU A 134 1.62 -2.87 -2.17
C LEU A 134 1.60 -2.06 -3.47
N VAL A 135 1.30 -0.77 -3.35
CA VAL A 135 1.41 0.22 -4.42
C VAL A 135 2.63 1.09 -4.13
N THR A 136 3.55 1.22 -5.07
CA THR A 136 4.70 2.13 -4.96
C THR A 136 4.68 3.16 -6.06
N PHE A 137 5.05 4.39 -5.69
CA PHE A 137 5.11 5.56 -6.55
C PHE A 137 6.55 5.96 -6.77
N TRP A 138 6.87 6.24 -8.03
CA TRP A 138 8.21 6.54 -8.48
C TRP A 138 8.17 7.72 -9.43
N GLU A 139 9.11 8.62 -9.24
CA GLU A 139 9.31 9.77 -10.13
C GLU A 139 10.57 9.54 -10.94
N ARG A 140 10.48 9.83 -12.24
CA ARG A 140 11.65 9.90 -13.11
C ARG A 140 12.08 11.35 -13.21
N LYS A 141 13.35 11.65 -12.88
CA LYS A 141 13.91 12.98 -13.19
C LYS A 141 13.96 13.11 -14.70
N SER A 142 13.01 13.82 -15.28
CA SER A 142 13.10 14.23 -16.68
C SER A 142 14.30 15.15 -16.79
N ASN A 143 15.34 14.72 -17.50
CA ASN A 143 16.35 15.64 -17.99
C ASN A 143 15.66 16.57 -19.00
N ARG A 144 15.04 17.65 -18.52
CA ARG A 144 14.82 18.84 -19.35
C ARG A 144 16.21 19.39 -19.62
N ILE A 145 16.84 18.90 -20.68
CA ILE A 145 17.92 19.61 -21.33
C ILE A 145 17.29 20.92 -21.80
N ASN A 146 17.71 22.02 -21.19
CA ASN A 146 17.48 23.37 -21.71
C ASN A 146 17.96 23.38 -23.17
N GLN A 147 17.05 23.33 -24.13
CA GLN A 147 17.34 23.89 -25.44
C GLN A 147 16.96 25.37 -25.38
N GLY A 148 17.94 26.17 -24.96
CA GLY A 148 18.01 27.54 -25.43
C GLY A 148 18.21 27.49 -26.94
N GLY A 149 17.22 28.01 -27.67
CA GLY A 149 17.35 28.36 -29.08
C GLY A 149 17.35 29.88 -29.16
N ASP A 150 18.54 30.45 -29.05
CA ASP A 150 18.87 31.76 -29.62
C ASP A 150 18.96 31.58 -31.15
N GLY A 151 18.36 32.50 -31.89
CA GLY A 151 18.31 32.51 -33.35
C GLY A 151 17.48 33.68 -33.85
#